data_AF-A0A5N7SD18-F1
#
_entry.id   AF-A0A5N7SD18-F1
#
_cell.length_a   1.000
_cell.length_b   1.000
_cell.length_c   1.000
_cell.angle_alpha   90.00
_cell.angle_beta   90.00
_cell.angle_gamma   90.00
#
_symmetry.space_group_name_H-M   'P 1'
#
loop_
_entity.id
_entity.type
_entity.pdbx_description
1 polymer ?
#
loop_
_entity_poly.entity_id
_entity_poly.type
_entity_poly.pdbx_seq_one_letter_code
_entity_poly.pdbx_strand_id
1 'polypeptide(L)'
;MKLSMKLRTRLFLSISALITVALLGLLLGLFSVTQMSHSQSDLIQRGFDAVRIGQKLRQHLGDELMVLIDQQPDAQRLEAIRQSFRAAFDEGFQANLGQEYASALEQASALYDEMERMASEGTPAGQTPHNLANYKPFTDAFQHLRNHLLEQQDQVVAWVIAAERKAAERSRLIAGLLVLTGLAVLAIGVLTAHGIARRFGAPIDMLVRAADQIGQGKYDVVLPVSPVVELAVLSRRFGLMTEALREYHSSNLNQLLSSEGRLKAVLDSIDDGLVILDEQGR
;
A
#
# COMPACT_ATOMS: atom_id res chain seq x y z
N MET A 1 -14.54 -6.83 -38.65
CA MET A 1 -13.46 -5.95 -39.14
C MET A 1 -12.51 -5.66 -37.98
N LYS A 2 -11.23 -6.10 -38.05
CA LYS A 2 -10.21 -5.75 -37.05
C LYS A 2 -9.78 -4.30 -37.30
N LEU A 3 -10.23 -3.36 -36.47
CA LEU A 3 -9.75 -1.98 -36.47
C LEU A 3 -8.25 -1.99 -36.23
N SER A 4 -7.46 -1.61 -37.23
CA SER A 4 -6.01 -1.48 -37.11
C SER A 4 -5.69 -0.23 -36.29
N MET A 5 -5.41 -0.41 -35.00
CA MET A 5 -4.99 0.69 -34.12
C MET A 5 -3.55 1.11 -34.39
N LYS A 6 -3.32 2.41 -34.33
CA LYS A 6 -1.98 2.99 -34.41
C LYS A 6 -1.09 2.53 -33.25
N LEU A 7 0.19 2.32 -33.53
CA LEU A 7 1.22 1.92 -32.56
C LEU A 7 1.22 2.82 -31.32
N ARG A 8 1.26 4.14 -31.53
CA ARG A 8 1.28 5.14 -30.44
C ARG A 8 0.09 4.96 -29.50
N THR A 9 -1.11 4.77 -30.04
CA THR A 9 -2.34 4.59 -29.27
C THR A 9 -2.33 3.29 -28.48
N ARG A 10 -1.83 2.21 -29.08
CA ARG A 10 -1.74 0.90 -28.43
C ARG A 10 -0.74 0.90 -27.27
N LEU A 11 0.42 1.54 -27.47
CA LEU A 11 1.45 1.69 -26.44
C LEU A 11 0.95 2.56 -25.28
N PHE A 12 0.29 3.68 -25.61
CA PHE A 12 -0.31 4.57 -24.61
C PHE A 12 -1.36 3.82 -23.77
N LEU A 13 -2.29 3.10 -24.40
CA LEU A 13 -3.29 2.33 -23.67
C LEU A 13 -2.69 1.24 -22.78
N SER A 14 -1.65 0.53 -23.22
CA SER A 14 -1.01 -0.49 -22.38
C SER A 14 -0.30 0.11 -21.17
N ILE A 15 0.41 1.23 -21.35
CA ILE A 15 1.14 1.89 -20.26
C ILE A 15 0.15 2.54 -19.30
N SER A 16 -0.87 3.23 -19.82
CA SER A 16 -1.94 3.81 -19.00
C SER A 16 -2.67 2.74 -18.20
N ALA A 17 -3.04 1.60 -18.81
CA ALA A 17 -3.69 0.51 -18.09
C ALA A 17 -2.81 -0.03 -16.94
N LEU A 18 -1.51 -0.21 -17.17
CA LEU A 18 -0.56 -0.64 -16.13
C LEU A 18 -0.48 0.38 -14.99
N ILE A 19 -0.35 1.66 -15.32
CA ILE A 19 -0.29 2.76 -14.35
C ILE A 19 -1.59 2.83 -13.54
N THR A 20 -2.75 2.69 -14.18
CA THR A 20 -4.05 2.71 -13.49
C THR A 20 -4.17 1.56 -12.49
N VAL A 21 -3.75 0.34 -12.88
CA VAL A 21 -3.74 -0.81 -11.96
C VAL A 21 -2.77 -0.59 -10.80
N ALA A 22 -1.58 -0.05 -11.07
CA ALA A 22 -0.60 0.27 -10.03
C ALA A 22 -1.13 1.32 -9.04
N LEU A 23 -1.76 2.39 -9.56
CA LEU A 23 -2.37 3.45 -8.74
C LEU A 23 -3.55 2.95 -7.91
N LEU A 24 -4.40 2.09 -8.48
CA LEU A 24 -5.50 1.44 -7.74
C LEU A 24 -4.96 0.57 -6.62
N GLY A 25 -3.93 -0.24 -6.88
CA GLY A 25 -3.27 -1.06 -5.86
C GLY A 25 -2.66 -0.20 -4.74
N LEU A 26 -2.03 0.91 -5.08
CA LEU A 26 -1.46 1.86 -4.12
C LEU A 26 -2.56 2.52 -3.28
N LEU A 27 -3.63 2.99 -3.91
CA LEU A 27 -4.79 3.60 -3.22
C LEU A 27 -5.46 2.60 -2.27
N LEU A 28 -5.68 1.36 -2.71
CA LEU A 28 -6.22 0.30 -1.85
C LEU A 28 -5.30 0.02 -0.66
N GLY A 29 -3.99 -0.02 -0.88
CA GLY A 29 -3.00 -0.15 0.19
C GLY A 29 -3.06 0.98 1.20
N LEU A 30 -3.09 2.21 0.71
CA LEU A 30 -3.15 3.41 1.55
C LEU A 30 -4.44 3.45 2.38
N PHE A 31 -5.59 3.20 1.74
CA PHE A 31 -6.89 3.15 2.40
C PHE A 31 -6.97 2.04 3.45
N SER A 32 -6.41 0.87 3.16
CA SER A 32 -6.38 -0.25 4.09
C SER A 32 -5.55 0.06 5.34
N VAL A 33 -4.43 0.78 5.20
CA VAL A 33 -3.57 1.17 6.33
C VAL A 33 -4.23 2.27 7.18
N THR A 34 -4.85 3.27 6.55
CA THR A 34 -5.49 4.38 7.28
C THR A 34 -6.76 3.93 8.01
N GLN A 35 -7.61 3.11 7.39
CA GLN A 35 -8.80 2.54 8.04
C GLN A 35 -8.43 1.68 9.26
N MET A 36 -7.32 0.95 9.15
CA MET A 36 -6.77 0.13 10.23
C MET A 36 -6.31 0.99 11.41
N SER A 37 -5.59 2.08 11.16
CA SER A 37 -5.10 2.99 12.22
C SER A 37 -6.24 3.61 13.04
N HIS A 38 -7.29 4.11 12.38
CA HIS A 38 -8.38 4.82 13.07
C HIS A 38 -9.27 3.91 13.93
N SER A 39 -9.66 2.73 13.42
CA SER A 39 -10.53 1.81 14.16
C SER A 39 -9.84 1.11 15.33
N GLN A 40 -8.53 0.91 15.25
CA GLN A 40 -7.75 0.24 16.30
C GLN A 40 -7.35 1.19 17.43
N SER A 41 -7.05 2.45 17.09
CA SER A 41 -6.75 3.48 18.09
C SER A 41 -7.92 3.68 19.05
N ASP A 42 -9.16 3.66 18.55
CA ASP A 42 -10.36 3.90 19.36
C ASP A 42 -10.62 2.77 20.36
N LEU A 43 -10.50 1.50 19.95
CA LEU A 43 -10.68 0.36 20.88
C LEU A 43 -9.63 0.33 21.98
N ILE A 44 -8.37 0.61 21.64
CA ILE A 44 -7.27 0.65 22.60
C ILE A 44 -7.45 1.82 23.57
N GLN A 45 -7.84 3.01 23.07
CA GLN A 45 -8.12 4.18 23.90
C GLN A 45 -9.25 3.92 24.89
N ARG A 46 -10.38 3.35 24.43
CA ARG A 46 -11.48 2.93 25.31
C ARG A 46 -11.02 1.94 26.38
N GLY A 47 -10.18 0.97 26.00
CA GLY A 47 -9.58 0.04 26.96
C GLY A 47 -8.73 0.72 28.04
N PHE A 48 -7.89 1.68 27.66
CA PHE A 48 -7.10 2.46 28.62
C PHE A 48 -7.97 3.33 29.53
N ASP A 49 -9.01 3.98 29.00
CA ASP A 49 -9.95 4.76 29.79
C ASP A 49 -10.71 3.88 30.78
N ALA A 50 -11.16 2.70 30.35
CA ALA A 50 -11.80 1.69 31.19
C ALA A 50 -10.90 1.24 32.35
N VAL A 51 -9.61 1.00 32.09
CA VAL A 51 -8.62 0.66 33.12
C VAL A 51 -8.39 1.82 34.08
N ARG A 52 -8.24 3.04 33.56
CA ARG A 52 -8.03 4.26 34.36
C ARG A 52 -9.19 4.51 35.32
N ILE A 53 -10.42 4.40 34.85
CA ILE A 53 -11.63 4.52 35.67
C ILE A 53 -11.69 3.39 36.71
N GLY A 54 -11.47 2.14 36.30
CA GLY A 54 -11.43 1.00 37.23
C GLY A 54 -10.38 1.18 38.34
N GLN A 55 -9.21 1.74 38.01
CA GLN A 55 -8.18 2.06 38.99
C GLN A 55 -8.61 3.16 39.96
N LYS A 56 -9.25 4.24 39.47
CA LYS A 56 -9.81 5.30 40.33
C LYS A 56 -10.83 4.73 41.31
N LEU A 57 -11.78 3.92 40.82
CA LEU A 57 -12.79 3.27 41.65
C LEU A 57 -12.14 2.40 42.73
N ARG A 58 -11.19 1.53 42.35
CA ARG A 58 -10.50 0.67 43.33
C ARG A 58 -9.68 1.47 44.35
N GLN A 59 -9.06 2.58 43.94
CA GLN A 59 -8.31 3.44 44.83
C GLN A 59 -9.25 4.09 45.86
N HIS A 60 -10.32 4.73 45.39
CA HIS A 60 -11.31 5.37 46.27
C HIS A 60 -12.03 4.36 47.17
N LEU A 61 -12.28 3.13 46.69
CA LEU A 61 -12.80 2.04 47.50
C LEU A 61 -11.85 1.70 48.66
N GLY A 62 -10.55 1.61 48.37
CA GLY A 62 -9.52 1.36 49.39
C GLY A 62 -9.39 2.51 50.38
N ASP A 63 -9.47 3.75 49.90
CA ASP A 63 -9.43 4.96 50.74
C ASP A 63 -10.63 5.03 51.69
N GLU A 64 -11.84 4.71 51.20
CA GLU A 64 -13.07 4.66 52.01
C GLU A 64 -12.97 3.56 53.08
N LEU A 65 -12.49 2.37 52.71
CA LEU A 65 -12.23 1.31 53.69
C LEU A 65 -11.27 1.79 54.78
N MET A 66 -10.17 2.44 54.41
CA MET A 66 -9.16 2.90 55.36
C MET A 66 -9.76 3.86 56.41
N VAL A 67 -10.65 4.76 56.00
CA VAL A 67 -11.35 5.67 56.93
C VAL A 67 -12.34 4.92 57.82
N LEU A 68 -13.09 3.97 57.27
CA LEU A 68 -14.13 3.24 58.00
C LEU A 68 -13.58 2.14 58.93
N ILE A 69 -12.30 1.76 58.80
CA ILE A 69 -11.63 0.85 59.74
C ILE A 69 -10.73 1.59 60.73
N ASP A 70 -10.59 2.91 60.60
CA ASP A 70 -9.76 3.72 61.50
C ASP A 70 -10.39 3.84 62.90
N GLN A 71 -9.57 4.08 63.92
CA GLN A 71 -10.05 4.23 65.31
C GLN A 71 -10.94 5.47 65.48
N GLN A 72 -10.67 6.53 64.71
CA GLN A 72 -11.46 7.77 64.71
C GLN A 72 -11.76 8.17 63.26
N PRO A 73 -12.86 7.65 62.68
CA PRO A 73 -13.24 7.97 61.32
C PRO A 73 -13.50 9.47 61.12
N ASP A 74 -12.87 10.06 60.11
CA ASP A 74 -13.05 11.46 59.74
C ASP A 74 -14.23 11.62 58.76
N ALA A 75 -15.27 12.32 59.21
CA ALA A 75 -16.48 12.60 58.43
C ALA A 75 -16.22 13.41 57.15
N GLN A 76 -15.35 14.42 57.21
CA GLN A 76 -15.06 15.28 56.05
C GLN A 76 -14.27 14.50 54.99
N ARG A 77 -13.30 13.70 55.44
CA ARG A 77 -12.51 12.85 54.56
C ARG A 77 -13.36 11.77 53.90
N LEU A 78 -14.25 11.12 54.66
CA LEU A 78 -15.15 10.11 54.12
C LEU A 78 -16.04 10.69 53.01
N GLU A 79 -16.68 11.83 53.28
CA GLU A 79 -17.55 12.49 52.30
C GLU A 79 -16.80 12.89 51.02
N ALA A 80 -15.58 13.41 51.14
CA ALA A 80 -14.74 13.75 49.99
C ALA A 80 -14.38 12.52 49.14
N ILE A 81 -14.09 11.38 49.77
CA ILE A 81 -13.82 10.12 49.08
C ILE A 81 -15.07 9.63 48.35
N ARG A 82 -16.24 9.65 49.00
CA ARG A 82 -17.52 9.25 48.40
C ARG A 82 -17.90 10.10 47.19
N GLN A 83 -17.70 11.42 47.28
CA GLN A 83 -17.90 12.31 46.15
C GLN A 83 -16.96 11.99 44.99
N SER A 84 -15.69 11.70 45.28
CA SER A 84 -14.71 11.29 44.27
C SER A 84 -15.07 9.94 43.63
N PHE A 85 -15.61 9.01 44.42
CA PHE A 85 -16.10 7.71 43.96
C PHE A 85 -17.25 7.87 42.97
N ARG A 86 -18.27 8.67 43.34
CA ARG A 86 -19.43 8.98 42.48
C ARG A 86 -19.00 9.69 41.20
N ALA A 87 -18.08 10.65 41.28
CA ALA A 87 -17.53 11.32 40.11
C ALA A 87 -16.79 10.36 39.16
N ALA A 88 -16.12 9.33 39.69
CA ALA A 88 -15.47 8.31 38.86
C ALA A 88 -16.49 7.39 38.14
N PHE A 89 -17.62 7.08 38.77
CA PHE A 89 -18.73 6.41 38.10
C PHE A 89 -19.33 7.27 36.97
N ASP A 90 -19.60 8.54 37.26
CA ASP A 90 -20.14 9.48 36.26
C ASP A 90 -19.21 9.60 35.05
N GLU A 91 -17.89 9.72 35.29
CA GLU A 91 -16.87 9.70 34.23
C GLU A 91 -16.97 8.40 33.41
N GLY A 92 -17.12 7.25 34.07
CA GLY A 92 -17.25 5.94 33.41
C GLY A 92 -18.51 5.80 32.55
N PHE A 93 -19.65 6.30 33.02
CA PHE A 93 -20.90 6.28 32.26
C PHE A 93 -20.85 7.24 31.05
N GLN A 94 -20.17 8.38 31.18
CA GLN A 94 -20.03 9.34 30.08
C GLN A 94 -18.99 8.93 29.03
N ALA A 95 -17.99 8.12 29.41
CA ALA A 95 -16.90 7.72 28.51
C ALA A 95 -17.30 6.74 27.39
N ASN A 96 -18.55 6.25 27.37
CA ASN A 96 -19.10 5.37 26.31
C ASN A 96 -18.18 4.21 25.92
N LEU A 97 -17.71 3.47 26.93
CA LEU A 97 -16.66 2.47 26.82
C LEU A 97 -17.13 1.12 26.24
N GLY A 98 -18.42 1.03 25.87
CA GLY A 98 -19.06 -0.16 25.35
C GLY A 98 -20.15 -0.69 26.29
N GLN A 99 -21.08 -1.46 25.73
CA GLN A 99 -22.25 -1.95 26.44
C GLN A 99 -21.91 -2.92 27.58
N GLU A 100 -20.91 -3.79 27.36
CA GLU A 100 -20.45 -4.73 28.38
C GLU A 100 -19.83 -4.02 29.58
N TYR A 101 -18.96 -3.02 29.34
CA TYR A 101 -18.38 -2.20 30.41
C TYR A 101 -19.44 -1.39 31.14
N ALA A 102 -20.40 -0.79 30.42
CA ALA A 102 -21.49 -0.03 31.02
C ALA A 102 -22.33 -0.91 31.96
N SER A 103 -22.70 -2.13 31.54
CA SER A 103 -23.45 -3.06 32.39
C SER A 103 -22.65 -3.52 33.62
N ALA A 104 -21.35 -3.77 33.47
CA ALA A 104 -20.48 -4.09 34.60
C ALA A 104 -20.37 -2.91 35.59
N LEU A 105 -20.31 -1.67 35.07
CA LEU A 105 -20.26 -0.45 35.87
C LEU A 105 -21.59 -0.18 36.61
N GLU A 106 -22.73 -0.46 35.98
CA GLU A 106 -24.05 -0.41 36.64
C GLU A 106 -24.12 -1.40 37.83
N GLN A 107 -23.63 -2.63 37.63
CA GLN A 107 -23.55 -3.62 38.72
C GLN A 107 -22.62 -3.16 39.83
N ALA A 108 -21.47 -2.58 39.49
CA ALA A 108 -20.54 -2.01 40.47
C ALA A 108 -21.19 -0.86 41.28
N SER A 109 -21.98 -0.01 40.62
CA SER A 109 -22.75 1.05 41.28
C SER A 109 -23.76 0.48 42.27
N ALA A 110 -24.51 -0.56 41.89
CA ALA A 110 -25.47 -1.21 42.78
C ALA A 110 -24.80 -1.87 43.99
N LEU A 111 -23.65 -2.52 43.79
CA LEU A 111 -22.84 -3.10 44.88
C LEU A 111 -22.28 -2.02 45.82
N TYR A 112 -21.96 -0.84 45.29
CA TYR A 112 -21.55 0.30 46.10
C TYR A 112 -22.69 0.85 46.96
N ASP A 113 -23.88 1.01 46.40
CA ASP A 113 -25.07 1.42 47.16
C ASP A 113 -25.41 0.43 48.28
N GLU A 114 -25.26 -0.88 48.00
CA GLU A 114 -25.40 -1.93 49.02
C GLU A 114 -24.37 -1.79 50.13
N MET A 115 -23.09 -1.55 49.79
CA MET A 115 -22.03 -1.32 50.76
C MET A 115 -22.30 -0.09 51.63
N GLU A 116 -22.74 1.04 51.05
CA GLU A 116 -23.10 2.25 51.80
C GLU A 116 -24.28 1.99 52.75
N ARG A 117 -25.28 1.21 52.31
CA ARG A 117 -26.41 0.79 53.16
C ARG A 117 -25.95 -0.05 54.34
N MET A 118 -25.12 -1.07 54.11
CA MET A 118 -24.59 -1.91 55.19
C MET A 118 -23.73 -1.08 56.16
N ALA A 119 -22.93 -0.14 55.64
CA ALA A 119 -22.16 0.78 56.48
C ALA A 119 -23.05 1.64 57.39
N SER A 120 -24.18 2.11 56.86
CA SER A 120 -25.17 2.91 57.61
C SER A 120 -25.87 2.07 58.69
N GLU A 121 -26.22 0.82 58.40
CA GLU A 121 -26.83 -0.11 59.37
C GLU A 121 -25.86 -0.51 60.50
N GLY A 122 -24.57 -0.62 60.20
CA GLY A 122 -23.52 -0.87 61.18
C GLY A 122 -23.13 0.33 62.04
N THR A 123 -23.65 1.53 61.72
CA THR A 123 -23.31 2.78 62.41
C THR A 123 -24.37 3.13 63.46
N PRO A 124 -24.01 3.25 64.75
CA PRO A 124 -24.95 3.68 65.79
C PRO A 124 -25.49 5.10 65.57
N ALA A 125 -26.72 5.36 66.02
CA ALA A 125 -27.35 6.67 65.90
C ALA A 125 -26.48 7.79 66.51
N GLY A 126 -26.15 8.80 65.71
CA GLY A 126 -25.32 9.94 66.11
C GLY A 126 -23.80 9.70 66.07
N GLN A 127 -23.34 8.55 65.58
CA GLN A 127 -21.91 8.20 65.48
C GLN A 127 -21.45 8.01 64.04
N THR A 128 -21.87 8.86 63.11
CA THR A 128 -21.49 8.77 61.69
C THR A 128 -20.25 9.63 61.42
N PRO A 129 -19.10 9.06 60.97
CA PRO A 129 -18.84 7.64 60.68
C PRO A 129 -18.38 6.85 61.92
N HIS A 130 -18.62 5.54 61.92
CA HIS A 130 -18.21 4.60 62.96
C HIS A 130 -17.19 3.59 62.42
N ASN A 131 -16.36 3.02 63.29
CA ASN A 131 -15.44 1.96 62.89
C ASN A 131 -16.22 0.67 62.58
N LEU A 132 -16.12 0.20 61.34
CA LEU A 132 -16.84 -0.97 60.82
C LEU A 132 -15.94 -2.20 60.61
N ALA A 133 -14.70 -2.18 61.12
CA ALA A 133 -13.74 -3.27 60.91
C ALA A 133 -14.27 -4.64 61.39
N ASN A 134 -15.10 -4.64 62.43
CA ASN A 134 -15.71 -5.85 63.00
C ASN A 134 -17.17 -6.07 62.56
N TYR A 135 -17.73 -5.20 61.71
CA TYR A 135 -19.10 -5.33 61.23
C TYR A 135 -19.13 -6.16 59.94
N LYS A 136 -19.38 -7.46 60.10
CA LYS A 136 -19.30 -8.44 59.01
C LYS A 136 -20.12 -8.10 57.75
N PRO A 137 -21.37 -7.62 57.84
CA PRO A 137 -22.13 -7.30 56.65
C PRO A 137 -21.50 -6.21 55.78
N PHE A 138 -20.83 -5.22 56.38
CA PHE A 138 -20.04 -4.24 55.64
C PHE A 138 -18.80 -4.87 55.00
N THR A 139 -18.03 -5.67 55.73
CA THR A 139 -16.82 -6.29 55.19
C THR A 139 -17.12 -7.23 54.03
N ASP A 140 -18.25 -7.94 54.08
CA ASP A 140 -18.70 -8.85 53.01
C ASP A 140 -19.13 -8.04 51.77
N ALA A 141 -19.92 -6.98 51.94
CA ALA A 141 -20.32 -6.08 50.85
C ALA A 141 -19.11 -5.39 50.18
N PHE A 142 -18.14 -4.93 50.99
CA PHE A 142 -16.87 -4.39 50.50
C PHE A 142 -16.11 -5.41 49.66
N GLN A 143 -16.00 -6.66 50.14
CA GLN A 143 -15.30 -7.72 49.41
C GLN A 143 -16.00 -8.05 48.08
N HIS A 144 -17.33 -8.07 48.05
CA HIS A 144 -18.09 -8.28 46.83
C HIS A 144 -17.80 -7.19 45.79
N LEU A 145 -17.92 -5.92 46.17
CA LEU A 145 -17.61 -4.79 45.29
C LEU A 145 -16.16 -4.83 44.81
N ARG A 146 -15.20 -5.05 45.72
CA ARG A 146 -13.77 -5.12 45.39
C ARG A 146 -13.49 -6.23 44.36
N ASN A 147 -14.06 -7.41 44.58
CA ASN A 147 -13.87 -8.56 43.70
C ASN A 147 -14.50 -8.32 42.32
N HIS A 148 -15.69 -7.70 42.27
CA HIS A 148 -16.33 -7.30 41.01
C HIS A 148 -15.49 -6.30 40.22
N LEU A 149 -14.97 -5.26 40.87
CA LEU A 149 -14.07 -4.29 40.22
C LEU A 149 -12.75 -4.91 39.73
N LEU A 150 -12.23 -5.91 40.46
CA LEU A 150 -11.06 -6.70 40.06
C LEU A 150 -11.35 -7.52 38.80
N GLU A 151 -12.44 -8.28 38.80
CA GLU A 151 -12.83 -9.13 37.67
C GLU A 151 -13.12 -8.29 36.42
N GLN A 152 -13.80 -7.15 36.57
CA GLN A 152 -14.03 -6.20 35.48
C GLN A 152 -12.70 -5.70 34.88
N GLN A 153 -11.70 -5.38 35.71
CA GLN A 153 -10.40 -4.95 35.22
C GLN A 153 -9.68 -6.05 34.45
N ASP A 154 -9.69 -7.29 34.96
CA ASP A 154 -9.07 -8.43 34.30
C ASP A 154 -9.72 -8.70 32.93
N GLN A 155 -11.04 -8.58 32.83
CA GLN A 155 -11.78 -8.69 31.57
C GLN A 155 -11.39 -7.60 30.58
N VAL A 156 -11.29 -6.34 31.02
CA VAL A 156 -10.87 -5.21 30.16
C VAL A 156 -9.45 -5.43 29.64
N VAL A 157 -8.51 -5.82 30.50
CA VAL A 157 -7.12 -6.10 30.10
C VAL A 157 -7.06 -7.26 29.11
N ALA A 158 -7.79 -8.36 29.36
CA ALA A 158 -7.85 -9.50 28.46
C ALA A 158 -8.41 -9.11 27.08
N TRP A 159 -9.46 -8.30 27.04
CA TRP A 159 -10.05 -7.78 25.81
C TRP A 159 -9.08 -6.87 25.05
N VAL A 160 -8.36 -5.96 25.72
CA VAL A 160 -7.34 -5.10 25.10
C VAL A 160 -6.21 -5.93 24.48
N ILE A 161 -5.68 -6.92 25.20
CA ILE A 161 -4.65 -7.83 24.70
C ILE A 161 -5.16 -8.62 23.47
N ALA A 162 -6.41 -9.11 23.53
CA ALA A 162 -7.02 -9.83 22.41
C ALA A 162 -7.21 -8.92 21.17
N ALA A 163 -7.62 -7.67 21.38
CA ALA A 163 -7.77 -6.67 20.32
C ALA A 163 -6.42 -6.35 19.65
N GLU A 164 -5.35 -6.21 20.43
CA GLU A 164 -3.99 -5.97 19.94
C GLU A 164 -3.47 -7.16 19.09
N ARG A 165 -3.66 -8.40 19.57
CA ARG A 165 -3.24 -9.59 18.81
C ARG A 165 -3.96 -9.71 17.47
N LYS A 166 -5.28 -9.47 17.46
CA LYS A 166 -6.09 -9.50 16.24
C LYS A 166 -5.68 -8.40 15.26
N ALA A 167 -5.23 -7.25 15.77
CA ALA A 167 -4.66 -6.18 14.96
C ALA A 167 -3.33 -6.60 14.32
N ALA A 168 -2.43 -7.23 15.09
CA ALA A 168 -1.15 -7.69 14.59
C ALA A 168 -1.29 -8.75 13.49
N GLU A 169 -2.23 -9.70 13.61
CA GLU A 169 -2.50 -10.72 12.59
C GLU A 169 -3.03 -10.11 11.29
N ARG A 170 -4.00 -9.20 11.38
CA ARG A 170 -4.55 -8.50 10.21
C ARG A 170 -3.50 -7.64 9.51
N SER A 171 -2.62 -7.00 10.27
CA SER A 171 -1.48 -6.23 9.73
C SER A 171 -0.62 -7.09 8.81
N ARG A 172 -0.27 -8.31 9.25
CA ARG A 172 0.54 -9.25 8.44
C ARG A 172 -0.17 -9.70 7.18
N LEU A 173 -1.48 -9.95 7.24
CA LEU A 173 -2.27 -10.32 6.06
C LEU A 173 -2.33 -9.18 5.03
N ILE A 174 -2.58 -7.96 5.48
CA ILE A 174 -2.62 -6.77 4.61
C ILE A 174 -1.24 -6.49 4.01
N ALA A 175 -0.18 -6.55 4.82
CA ALA A 175 1.19 -6.41 4.34
C ALA A 175 1.56 -7.47 3.29
N GLY A 176 1.17 -8.74 3.54
CA GLY A 176 1.36 -9.84 2.58
C GLY A 176 0.61 -9.61 1.27
N LEU A 177 -0.65 -9.17 1.34
CA LEU A 177 -1.45 -8.83 0.16
C LEU A 177 -0.87 -7.65 -0.62
N LEU A 178 -0.33 -6.64 0.07
CA LEU A 178 0.34 -5.50 -0.57
C LEU A 178 1.60 -5.92 -1.32
N VAL A 179 2.43 -6.76 -0.70
CA VAL A 179 3.62 -7.33 -1.35
C VAL A 179 3.22 -8.17 -2.56
N LEU A 180 2.23 -9.05 -2.43
CA LEU A 180 1.72 -9.86 -3.55
C LEU A 180 1.18 -9.00 -4.69
N THR A 181 0.44 -7.93 -4.37
CA THR A 181 -0.09 -6.99 -5.36
C THR A 181 1.07 -6.26 -6.06
N GLY A 182 2.07 -5.81 -5.31
CA GLY A 182 3.29 -5.21 -5.86
C GLY A 182 4.05 -6.16 -6.80
N LEU A 183 4.21 -7.42 -6.40
CA LEU A 183 4.82 -8.46 -7.24
C LEU A 183 4.01 -8.74 -8.51
N ALA A 184 2.68 -8.78 -8.42
CA ALA A 184 1.81 -8.96 -9.58
C ALA A 184 1.95 -7.79 -10.57
N VAL A 185 1.96 -6.55 -10.09
CA VAL A 185 2.18 -5.35 -10.92
C VAL A 185 3.57 -5.39 -11.57
N LEU A 186 4.61 -5.76 -10.82
CA LEU A 186 5.96 -5.94 -11.36
C LEU A 186 6.01 -7.01 -12.45
N ALA A 187 5.40 -8.17 -12.22
CA ALA A 187 5.36 -9.26 -13.18
C ALA A 187 4.65 -8.84 -14.48
N ILE A 188 3.49 -8.18 -14.38
CA ILE A 188 2.77 -7.65 -15.54
C ILE A 188 3.61 -6.60 -16.26
N GLY A 189 4.30 -5.72 -15.53
CA GLY A 189 5.21 -4.72 -16.08
C GLY A 189 6.34 -5.34 -16.89
N VAL A 190 7.01 -6.35 -16.33
CA VAL A 190 8.10 -7.09 -16.99
C VAL A 190 7.60 -7.82 -18.24
N LEU A 191 6.47 -8.52 -18.14
CA LEU A 191 5.87 -9.23 -19.28
C LEU A 191 5.50 -8.26 -20.41
N THR A 192 4.93 -7.11 -20.06
CA THR A 192 4.55 -6.08 -21.03
C THR A 192 5.77 -5.45 -21.69
N ALA A 193 6.79 -5.09 -20.90
CA ALA A 193 8.06 -4.55 -21.40
C ALA A 193 8.77 -5.53 -22.34
N HIS A 194 8.82 -6.82 -21.97
CA HIS A 194 9.40 -7.86 -22.82
C HIS A 194 8.63 -8.05 -24.13
N GLY A 195 7.29 -7.99 -24.07
CA GLY A 195 6.43 -8.06 -25.26
C GLY A 195 6.65 -6.89 -26.23
N ILE A 196 6.82 -5.68 -25.70
CA ILE A 196 7.16 -4.47 -26.47
C ILE A 196 8.56 -4.62 -27.09
N ALA A 197 9.56 -5.00 -26.29
CA ALA A 197 10.94 -5.17 -26.77
C ALA A 197 11.03 -6.17 -27.94
N ARG A 198 10.34 -7.32 -27.86
CA ARG A 198 10.33 -8.29 -28.97
C ARG A 198 9.56 -7.81 -30.20
N ARG A 199 8.39 -7.19 -30.03
CA ARG A 199 7.54 -6.78 -31.17
C ARG A 199 8.06 -5.57 -31.93
N PHE A 200 8.80 -4.68 -31.27
CA PHE A 200 9.33 -3.46 -31.89
C PHE A 200 10.84 -3.51 -32.09
N GLY A 201 11.59 -4.01 -31.12
CA GLY A 201 13.05 -4.07 -31.20
C GLY A 201 13.54 -4.95 -32.35
N ALA A 202 12.97 -6.15 -32.52
CA ALA A 202 13.44 -7.08 -33.54
C ALA A 202 13.27 -6.56 -35.00
N PRO A 203 12.11 -6.02 -35.41
CA PRO A 203 11.99 -5.44 -36.76
C PRO A 203 12.86 -4.18 -36.96
N ILE A 204 13.06 -3.36 -35.92
CA ILE A 204 13.93 -2.19 -36.02
C ILE A 204 15.39 -2.62 -36.21
N ASP A 205 15.87 -3.59 -35.44
CA ASP A 205 17.24 -4.12 -35.55
C ASP A 205 17.50 -4.72 -36.95
N MET A 206 16.50 -5.41 -37.52
CA MET A 206 16.55 -5.91 -38.90
C MET A 206 16.65 -4.78 -39.94
N LEU A 207 15.91 -3.68 -39.77
CA LEU A 207 16.01 -2.52 -40.65
C LEU A 207 17.36 -1.80 -40.53
N VAL A 208 17.92 -1.72 -39.31
CA VAL A 208 19.27 -1.17 -39.09
C VAL A 208 20.30 -2.00 -39.86
N ARG A 209 20.26 -3.33 -39.73
CA ARG A 209 21.16 -4.22 -40.47
C ARG A 209 21.00 -4.12 -41.98
N ALA A 210 19.76 -3.95 -42.46
CA ALA A 210 19.49 -3.74 -43.89
C ALA A 210 20.07 -2.40 -44.37
N ALA A 211 19.94 -1.34 -43.56
CA ALA A 211 20.53 -0.04 -43.86
C ALA A 211 22.07 -0.12 -43.96
N ASP A 212 22.72 -0.81 -43.01
CA ASP A 212 24.17 -1.01 -43.02
C ASP A 212 24.64 -1.75 -44.28
N GLN A 213 23.90 -2.78 -44.72
CA GLN A 213 24.22 -3.53 -45.93
C GLN A 213 24.06 -2.67 -47.20
N ILE A 214 23.00 -1.88 -47.29
CA ILE A 214 22.80 -0.95 -48.40
C ILE A 214 23.93 0.10 -48.42
N GLY A 215 24.33 0.61 -47.26
CA GLY A 215 25.45 1.55 -47.12
C GLY A 215 26.79 0.97 -47.60
N GLN A 216 26.95 -0.36 -47.56
CA GLN A 216 28.10 -1.09 -48.12
C GLN A 216 27.95 -1.43 -49.61
N GLY A 217 26.90 -0.92 -50.28
CA GLY A 217 26.61 -1.20 -51.69
C GLY A 217 25.95 -2.56 -51.96
N LYS A 218 25.47 -3.25 -50.92
CA LYS A 218 24.71 -4.52 -51.05
C LYS A 218 23.22 -4.22 -51.04
N TYR A 219 22.60 -4.23 -52.21
CA TYR A 219 21.18 -3.87 -52.37
C TYR A 219 20.21 -5.05 -52.27
N ASP A 220 20.70 -6.28 -52.22
CA ASP A 220 19.86 -7.48 -52.06
C ASP A 220 19.64 -7.78 -50.57
N VAL A 221 18.73 -7.03 -49.95
CA VAL A 221 18.46 -7.11 -48.50
C VAL A 221 17.04 -7.59 -48.21
N VAL A 222 16.90 -8.45 -47.20
CA VAL A 222 15.60 -8.97 -46.76
C VAL A 222 15.01 -8.04 -45.70
N LEU A 223 13.83 -7.49 -45.98
CA LEU A 223 13.15 -6.56 -45.08
C LEU A 223 12.10 -7.25 -44.20
N PRO A 224 11.95 -6.85 -42.92
CA PRO A 224 11.10 -7.53 -41.97
C PRO A 224 9.61 -7.29 -42.23
N VAL A 225 8.82 -8.36 -42.24
CA VAL A 225 7.35 -8.26 -42.31
C VAL A 225 6.80 -8.08 -40.89
N SER A 226 6.40 -6.85 -40.54
CA SER A 226 5.90 -6.54 -39.21
C SER A 226 4.36 -6.62 -39.12
N PRO A 227 3.78 -7.20 -38.04
CA PRO A 227 2.34 -7.16 -37.79
C PRO A 227 1.85 -5.77 -37.32
N VAL A 228 2.77 -4.82 -37.10
CA VAL A 228 2.47 -3.44 -36.70
C VAL A 228 2.40 -2.60 -37.96
N VAL A 229 1.25 -1.95 -38.19
CA VAL A 229 0.98 -1.22 -39.44
C VAL A 229 2.06 -0.18 -39.73
N GLU A 230 2.48 0.61 -38.75
CA GLU A 230 3.51 1.63 -38.94
C GLU A 230 4.87 1.06 -39.36
N LEU A 231 5.28 -0.06 -38.76
CA LEU A 231 6.54 -0.72 -39.12
C LEU A 231 6.44 -1.42 -40.48
N ALA A 232 5.28 -1.97 -40.83
CA ALA A 232 5.03 -2.54 -42.16
C ALA A 232 5.11 -1.46 -43.25
N VAL A 233 4.51 -0.29 -43.01
CA VAL A 233 4.59 0.86 -43.92
C VAL A 233 6.03 1.35 -44.05
N LEU A 234 6.77 1.44 -42.95
CA LEU A 234 8.19 1.82 -42.96
C LEU A 234 9.03 0.83 -43.77
N SER A 235 8.88 -0.48 -43.50
CA SER A 235 9.59 -1.54 -44.22
C SER A 235 9.30 -1.50 -45.72
N ARG A 236 8.05 -1.26 -46.12
CA ARG A 236 7.67 -1.13 -47.52
C ARG A 236 8.32 0.09 -48.19
N ARG A 237 8.33 1.24 -47.52
CA ARG A 237 8.99 2.45 -48.02
C ARG A 237 10.50 2.26 -48.15
N PHE A 238 11.10 1.58 -47.18
CA PHE A 238 12.52 1.23 -47.20
C PHE A 238 12.86 0.36 -48.41
N GLY A 239 12.03 -0.65 -48.70
CA GLY A 239 12.22 -1.51 -49.88
C GLY A 239 12.11 -0.76 -51.22
N LEU A 240 11.16 0.16 -51.35
CA LEU A 240 11.06 1.02 -52.54
C LEU A 240 12.32 1.87 -52.75
N MET A 241 12.88 2.41 -51.65
CA MET A 241 14.13 3.17 -51.69
C MET A 241 15.32 2.29 -52.09
N THR A 242 15.44 1.09 -51.54
CA THR A 242 16.49 0.13 -51.88
C THR A 242 16.45 -0.25 -53.35
N GLU A 243 15.26 -0.52 -53.90
CA GLU A 243 15.11 -0.88 -55.31
C GLU A 243 15.50 0.29 -56.23
N ALA A 244 15.09 1.52 -55.91
CA ALA A 244 15.50 2.71 -56.66
C ALA A 244 17.03 2.92 -56.65
N LEU A 245 17.68 2.69 -55.50
CA LEU A 245 19.14 2.75 -55.38
C LEU A 245 19.83 1.65 -56.21
N ARG A 246 19.29 0.43 -56.19
CA ARG A 246 19.78 -0.70 -56.99
C ARG A 246 19.71 -0.39 -58.49
N GLU A 247 18.57 0.12 -58.94
CA GLU A 247 18.33 0.49 -60.34
C GLU A 247 19.32 1.58 -60.77
N TYR A 248 19.42 2.66 -60.00
CA TYR A 248 20.36 3.76 -60.26
C TYR A 248 21.81 3.29 -60.35
N HIS A 249 22.25 2.43 -59.41
CA HIS A 249 23.61 1.89 -59.43
C HIS A 249 23.85 1.00 -60.65
N SER A 250 22.89 0.14 -61.01
CA SER A 250 23.00 -0.74 -62.18
C SER A 250 23.03 0.05 -63.50
N SER A 251 22.22 1.11 -63.62
CA SER A 251 22.18 1.96 -64.81
C SER A 251 23.48 2.74 -64.98
N ASN A 252 24.04 3.26 -63.88
CA ASN A 252 25.29 4.01 -63.93
C ASN A 252 26.48 3.13 -64.31
N LEU A 253 26.54 1.89 -63.77
CA LEU A 253 27.55 0.91 -64.16
C LEU A 253 27.46 0.57 -65.66
N ASN A 254 26.25 0.35 -66.17
CA ASN A 254 26.03 0.09 -67.59
C ASN A 254 26.39 1.29 -68.47
N GLN A 255 26.10 2.52 -68.03
CA GLN A 255 26.52 3.73 -68.72
C GLN A 255 28.04 3.86 -68.78
N LEU A 256 28.73 3.68 -67.65
CA LEU A 256 30.19 3.68 -67.55
C LEU A 256 30.83 2.66 -68.51
N LEU A 257 30.37 1.41 -68.48
CA LEU A 257 30.86 0.36 -69.39
C LEU A 257 30.58 0.70 -70.87
N SER A 258 29.40 1.27 -71.17
CA SER A 258 29.08 1.70 -72.54
C SER A 258 29.93 2.88 -73.00
N SER A 259 30.32 3.78 -72.09
CA SER A 259 31.19 4.90 -72.41
C SER A 259 32.64 4.45 -72.60
N GLU A 260 33.14 3.53 -71.77
CA GLU A 260 34.45 2.93 -72.00
C GLU A 260 34.49 2.13 -73.29
N GLY A 261 33.48 1.31 -73.57
CA GLY A 261 33.39 0.55 -74.82
C GLY A 261 33.34 1.46 -76.05
N ARG A 262 32.60 2.58 -75.97
CA ARG A 262 32.59 3.60 -77.03
C ARG A 262 33.93 4.31 -77.17
N LEU A 263 34.55 4.71 -76.06
CA LEU A 263 35.87 5.35 -76.09
C LEU A 263 36.91 4.40 -76.68
N LYS A 264 36.90 3.13 -76.29
CA LYS A 264 37.80 2.10 -76.82
C LYS A 264 37.57 1.82 -78.30
N ALA A 265 36.31 1.74 -78.74
CA ALA A 265 36.00 1.60 -80.17
C ALA A 265 36.44 2.82 -80.99
N VAL A 266 36.36 4.03 -80.42
CA VAL A 266 36.91 5.25 -81.05
C VAL A 266 38.43 5.17 -81.10
N LEU A 267 39.10 4.80 -80.01
CA LEU A 267 40.56 4.66 -79.96
C LEU A 267 41.08 3.60 -80.94
N ASP A 268 40.41 2.45 -81.04
CA ASP A 268 40.75 1.37 -81.99
C ASP A 268 40.50 1.76 -83.46
N SER A 269 39.68 2.80 -83.71
CA SER A 269 39.38 3.31 -85.06
C SER A 269 40.36 4.38 -85.56
N ILE A 270 41.36 4.76 -84.75
CA ILE A 270 42.38 5.73 -85.16
C ILE A 270 43.48 4.97 -85.91
N ASP A 271 43.58 5.21 -87.22
CA ASP A 271 44.58 4.57 -88.10
C ASP A 271 46.03 5.06 -87.84
N ASP A 272 46.20 6.22 -87.22
CA ASP A 272 47.50 6.79 -86.84
C ASP A 272 47.86 6.42 -85.38
N GLY A 273 49.12 6.02 -85.14
CA GLY A 273 49.57 5.56 -83.82
C GLY A 273 49.30 6.56 -82.70
N LEU A 274 48.48 6.18 -81.73
CA LEU A 274 48.14 7.00 -80.57
C LEU A 274 49.07 6.66 -79.39
N VAL A 275 49.74 7.68 -78.84
CA VAL A 275 50.56 7.57 -77.62
C VAL A 275 50.00 8.50 -76.57
N ILE A 276 49.58 7.94 -75.44
CA ILE A 276 49.09 8.70 -74.27
C ILE A 276 50.21 8.71 -73.25
N LEU A 277 50.62 9.91 -72.84
CA LEU A 277 51.71 10.14 -71.89
C LEU A 277 51.11 10.67 -70.58
N ASP A 278 51.63 10.24 -69.45
CA ASP A 278 51.29 10.84 -68.15
C ASP A 278 51.93 12.24 -67.97
N GLU A 279 51.65 12.91 -66.85
CA GLU A 279 52.25 14.23 -66.54
C GLU A 279 53.80 14.20 -66.48
N GLN A 280 54.41 13.02 -66.46
CA GLN A 280 55.85 12.79 -66.41
C GLN A 280 56.43 12.35 -67.77
N GLY A 281 55.59 12.33 -68.82
CA GLY A 281 56.01 12.05 -70.18
C GLY A 281 56.31 10.58 -70.45
N ARG A 282 55.70 9.64 -69.71
CA ARG A 282 55.80 8.20 -69.95
C ARG A 282 54.49 7.60 -70.42
#